data_AF-A0A6I6FH76-F1
#
_entry.id   AF-A0A6I6FH76-F1
#
_cell.length_a   1.000
_cell.length_b   1.000
_cell.length_c   1.000
_cell.angle_alpha   90.00
_cell.angle_beta   90.00
_cell.angle_gamma   90.00
#
_symmetry.space_group_name_H-M   'P 1'
#
loop_
_entity.id
_entity.type
_entity.pdbx_description
1 polymer ?
#
loop_
_entity_poly.entity_id
_entity_poly.type
_entity_poly.pdbx_seq_one_letter_code
_entity_poly.pdbx_strand_id
1 'polypeptide(L)'
;MNIWLRFRLTGVVVVTGVSLLACSGTGERQAAPPPSSAAPGASSPSQPAHSSPSAQPSQPAATTGGRTPSKPAPDASTSSGAGGVTPVPGLGRLQPIWPFTTPAQVQAWQRDYRRDGHQPWHLDPEQTALSFARGYLGFSEIDRVTSRTVTATQARIGVGVSGPESSGSAAVVRLVRYGTGRDAPWEVVGTDDTTFSLTKPAYGSVVRSPLAVGGRISGVDESLRIQVRQPSSQKPLGESCCVPAGGSGQPWSSSVSFKGAKDAVLTVVASTGGHIAEVERFTVTAVRLR
;
A
#
# COMPACT_ATOMS: atom_id res chain seq x y z
N MET A 1 -45.96 -28.26 5.81
CA MET A 1 -46.04 -29.53 5.06
C MET A 1 -44.91 -29.49 4.03
N ASN A 2 -43.87 -30.33 4.03
CA ASN A 2 -43.51 -31.53 4.83
C ASN A 2 -42.01 -31.41 5.18
N ILE A 3 -41.52 -31.56 6.42
CA ILE A 3 -41.21 -32.82 7.12
C ILE A 3 -40.56 -33.87 6.21
N TRP A 4 -39.26 -34.13 6.38
CA TRP A 4 -38.64 -35.46 6.25
C TRP A 4 -37.46 -35.60 7.24
N LEU A 5 -37.11 -36.84 7.59
CA LEU A 5 -36.44 -37.17 8.85
C LEU A 5 -34.91 -37.17 8.83
N ARG A 6 -34.38 -36.76 9.99
CA ARG A 6 -33.14 -37.19 10.68
C ARG A 6 -32.44 -38.45 10.14
N PHE A 7 -31.11 -38.38 10.09
CA PHE A 7 -30.25 -39.44 10.63
C PHE A 7 -29.13 -38.83 11.49
N ARG A 8 -28.91 -39.39 12.68
CA ARG A 8 -27.69 -39.19 13.48
C ARG A 8 -26.80 -40.41 13.25
N LEU A 9 -25.50 -40.22 13.05
CA LEU A 9 -24.51 -41.24 13.39
C LEU A 9 -23.48 -40.68 14.36
N THR A 10 -23.21 -41.47 15.39
CA THR A 10 -22.22 -41.28 16.44
C THR A 10 -21.02 -42.20 16.21
N GLY A 11 -19.83 -41.77 16.67
CA GLY A 11 -18.61 -42.58 16.68
C GLY A 11 -17.48 -41.91 15.89
N VAL A 12 -16.21 -42.01 16.28
CA VAL A 12 -15.59 -42.76 17.39
C VAL A 12 -14.44 -41.93 17.98
N VAL A 13 -14.27 -41.96 19.30
CA VAL A 13 -13.07 -41.44 19.97
C VAL A 13 -11.97 -42.48 19.87
N VAL A 14 -10.81 -42.10 19.32
CA VAL A 14 -9.57 -42.88 19.45
C VAL A 14 -8.59 -42.06 20.28
N VAL A 15 -8.33 -42.52 21.50
CA VAL A 15 -7.23 -42.05 22.33
C VAL A 15 -6.08 -43.03 22.16
N THR A 16 -4.95 -42.53 21.70
CA THR A 16 -3.67 -43.24 21.73
C THR A 16 -2.64 -42.33 22.40
N GLY A 17 -2.26 -42.67 23.63
CA GLY A 17 -1.05 -42.16 24.27
C GLY A 17 0.17 -43.01 23.91
N VAL A 18 1.23 -42.94 24.73
CA VAL A 18 2.53 -43.63 24.58
C VAL A 18 3.45 -42.96 23.53
N SER A 19 4.69 -42.54 23.81
CA SER A 19 5.43 -42.49 25.09
C SER A 19 6.54 -41.44 25.08
N LEU A 20 7.05 -41.15 26.28
CA LEU A 20 8.27 -40.36 26.51
C LEU A 20 9.51 -41.06 25.92
N LEU A 21 10.41 -40.28 25.31
CA LEU A 21 11.81 -40.65 25.10
C LEU A 21 12.69 -39.48 25.54
N ALA A 22 13.25 -39.61 26.74
CA ALA A 22 14.27 -38.70 27.25
C ALA A 22 15.66 -39.23 26.84
N CYS A 23 16.46 -38.40 26.18
CA CYS A 23 17.89 -38.61 26.03
C CYS A 23 18.64 -37.40 26.57
N SER A 24 19.20 -37.56 27.76
CA SER A 24 20.08 -36.58 28.40
C SER A 24 21.41 -36.49 27.64
N GLY A 25 21.79 -35.29 27.19
CA GLY A 25 23.11 -35.02 26.59
C GLY A 25 23.87 -33.99 27.41
N THR A 26 24.75 -34.45 28.30
CA THR A 26 25.56 -33.58 29.17
C THR A 26 26.93 -33.25 28.58
N GLY A 27 27.18 -31.95 28.39
CA GLY A 27 28.44 -31.32 28.82
C GLY A 27 29.60 -31.20 27.82
N GLU A 28 29.92 -29.95 27.45
CA GLU A 28 31.25 -29.33 27.38
C GLU A 28 31.02 -27.80 27.24
N ARG A 29 31.42 -26.92 28.17
CA ARG A 29 32.75 -26.24 28.29
C ARG A 29 33.38 -26.01 26.89
N GLN A 30 33.84 -24.85 26.42
CA GLN A 30 34.45 -23.65 27.02
C GLN A 30 34.47 -22.58 25.87
N ALA A 31 34.51 -21.24 26.02
CA ALA A 31 34.70 -20.33 27.14
C ALA A 31 34.05 -18.95 26.85
N ALA A 32 34.19 -17.99 27.77
CA ALA A 32 34.05 -16.55 27.54
C ALA A 32 35.06 -15.80 28.46
N PRO A 33 35.23 -14.47 28.35
CA PRO A 33 35.94 -13.75 27.29
C PRO A 33 37.24 -13.08 27.81
N PRO A 34 38.11 -12.52 26.96
CA PRO A 34 39.15 -11.59 27.41
C PRO A 34 38.58 -10.16 27.60
N PRO A 35 38.88 -9.47 28.71
CA PRO A 35 38.59 -8.04 28.88
C PRO A 35 39.73 -7.17 28.34
N SER A 36 39.41 -5.94 27.93
CA SER A 36 40.39 -4.85 27.75
C SER A 36 39.87 -3.54 28.33
N SER A 37 40.74 -2.86 29.07
CA SER A 37 40.41 -1.78 30.01
C SER A 37 40.33 -0.37 29.39
N ALA A 38 39.53 0.48 30.05
CA ALA A 38 39.75 1.90 30.38
C ALA A 38 40.45 2.83 29.34
N ALA A 39 39.77 3.83 28.76
CA ALA A 39 39.43 5.16 29.34
C ALA A 39 40.62 6.16 29.38
N PRO A 40 40.43 7.48 29.60
CA PRO A 40 39.30 8.37 29.27
C PRO A 40 39.73 9.49 28.26
N GLY A 41 38.78 10.28 27.74
CA GLY A 41 39.09 11.38 26.81
C GLY A 41 38.04 12.48 26.76
N ALA A 42 38.02 13.36 27.76
CA ALA A 42 37.18 14.56 27.74
C ALA A 42 37.91 15.72 27.03
N SER A 43 37.23 16.42 26.13
CA SER A 43 37.53 17.80 25.72
C SER A 43 36.38 18.38 24.87
N SER A 44 35.56 19.25 25.46
CA SER A 44 34.94 20.36 24.72
C SER A 44 35.98 21.47 24.57
N PRO A 45 35.92 22.31 23.52
CA PRO A 45 35.50 23.68 23.82
C PRO A 45 34.74 24.45 22.72
N SER A 46 34.01 25.47 23.18
CA SER A 46 33.72 26.78 22.55
C SER A 46 32.79 26.91 21.33
N GLN A 47 31.70 27.65 21.59
CA GLN A 47 30.96 28.45 20.60
C GLN A 47 31.83 29.55 19.98
N PRO A 48 31.41 30.07 18.82
CA PRO A 48 31.27 31.53 18.68
C PRO A 48 29.81 31.95 18.52
N ALA A 49 29.41 33.02 19.22
CA ALA A 49 28.11 33.67 19.04
C ALA A 49 28.24 34.81 18.02
N HIS A 50 27.36 34.88 17.02
CA HIS A 50 27.21 36.05 16.15
C HIS A 50 25.73 36.39 15.87
N SER A 51 25.27 37.37 16.65
CA SER A 51 24.29 38.43 16.36
C SER A 51 23.31 38.30 15.19
N SER A 52 22.01 38.31 15.52
CA SER A 52 20.94 38.78 14.62
C SER A 52 20.99 40.30 14.41
N PRO A 53 20.41 40.80 13.30
CA PRO A 53 19.53 41.96 13.40
C PRO A 53 18.15 41.71 12.78
N SER A 54 17.09 42.14 13.48
CA SER A 54 15.74 42.28 12.91
C SER A 54 15.59 43.63 12.19
N ALA A 55 14.82 43.66 11.10
CA ALA A 55 14.31 44.89 10.52
C ALA A 55 12.95 44.66 9.80
N GLN A 56 11.91 45.33 10.31
CA GLN A 56 10.54 45.44 9.75
C GLN A 56 9.88 46.64 10.48
N PRO A 57 8.87 47.36 9.95
CA PRO A 57 8.45 47.59 8.55
C PRO A 57 8.52 49.08 8.14
N SER A 58 8.26 49.42 6.88
CA SER A 58 7.86 50.79 6.47
C SER A 58 6.89 50.80 5.27
N GLN A 59 5.68 51.31 5.52
CA GLN A 59 4.65 51.84 4.60
C GLN A 59 3.75 52.78 5.45
N PRO A 60 2.90 53.67 4.87
CA PRO A 60 2.58 53.89 3.46
C PRO A 60 2.67 55.37 3.01
N ALA A 61 2.45 55.65 1.72
CA ALA A 61 1.90 56.91 1.23
C ALA A 61 1.15 56.69 -0.10
N ALA A 62 0.08 57.43 -0.33
CA ALA A 62 -0.74 57.35 -1.55
C ALA A 62 -0.84 58.72 -2.24
N THR A 63 -0.92 58.74 -3.57
CA THR A 63 -1.36 59.92 -4.34
C THR A 63 -2.04 59.51 -5.65
N THR A 64 -2.86 60.43 -6.16
CA THR A 64 -3.97 60.17 -7.09
C THR A 64 -3.69 60.70 -8.50
N GLY A 65 -4.28 60.06 -9.53
CA GLY A 65 -4.74 60.77 -10.74
C GLY A 65 -4.11 60.38 -12.08
N GLY A 66 -4.95 60.23 -13.11
CA GLY A 66 -4.54 60.04 -14.51
C GLY A 66 -5.53 59.20 -15.32
N ARG A 67 -6.27 59.80 -16.26
CA ARG A 67 -7.36 59.16 -17.03
C ARG A 67 -7.08 59.22 -18.54
N THR A 68 -7.00 58.06 -19.21
CA THR A 68 -7.36 57.79 -20.64
C THR A 68 -6.62 58.58 -21.77
N PRO A 69 -6.50 58.09 -23.05
CA PRO A 69 -7.50 57.33 -23.81
C PRO A 69 -7.00 56.13 -24.68
N SER A 70 -7.93 55.54 -25.43
CA SER A 70 -7.90 54.22 -26.06
C SER A 70 -7.23 54.10 -27.44
N LYS A 71 -6.83 52.88 -27.83
CA LYS A 71 -6.76 52.39 -29.22
C LYS A 71 -7.10 50.88 -29.29
N PRO A 72 -7.88 50.38 -30.28
CA PRO A 72 -8.38 48.99 -30.30
C PRO A 72 -7.65 48.02 -31.28
N ALA A 73 -8.05 46.73 -31.17
CA ALA A 73 -7.87 45.58 -32.09
C ALA A 73 -6.56 44.75 -31.95
N PRO A 74 -6.54 43.44 -32.36
CA PRO A 74 -7.65 42.48 -32.55
C PRO A 74 -7.43 41.13 -31.77
N ASP A 75 -8.30 40.16 -32.05
CA ASP A 75 -8.43 38.81 -31.45
C ASP A 75 -7.15 38.14 -30.91
N ALA A 76 -7.17 37.83 -29.61
CA ALA A 76 -6.32 36.81 -29.00
C ALA A 76 -7.19 35.60 -28.63
N SER A 77 -6.93 34.49 -29.32
CA SER A 77 -7.64 33.21 -29.21
C SER A 77 -8.03 32.82 -27.78
N THR A 78 -9.24 32.26 -27.63
CA THR A 78 -9.67 31.54 -26.43
C THR A 78 -8.71 30.37 -26.14
N SER A 79 -7.69 30.65 -25.32
CA SER A 79 -6.97 29.59 -24.64
C SER A 79 -7.95 28.92 -23.69
N SER A 80 -8.29 27.67 -24.01
CA SER A 80 -9.02 26.76 -23.14
C SER A 80 -8.17 26.49 -21.89
N GLY A 81 -8.16 27.45 -20.96
CA GLY A 81 -7.47 27.36 -19.68
C GLY A 81 -7.94 26.11 -18.96
N ALA A 82 -6.96 25.32 -18.46
CA ALA A 82 -7.19 24.01 -17.89
C ALA A 82 -8.41 23.99 -16.96
N GLY A 83 -9.41 23.17 -17.32
CA GLY A 83 -10.62 23.03 -16.53
C GLY A 83 -10.25 22.72 -15.08
N GLY A 84 -10.67 23.60 -14.16
CA GLY A 84 -10.38 23.45 -12.75
C GLY A 84 -10.90 22.11 -12.26
N VAL A 85 -9.99 21.16 -12.00
CA VAL A 85 -10.35 19.84 -11.50
C VAL A 85 -10.93 20.03 -10.10
N THR A 86 -12.25 20.03 -10.00
CA THR A 86 -12.96 20.03 -8.72
C THR A 86 -12.39 18.89 -7.87
N PRO A 87 -11.85 19.16 -6.67
CA PRO A 87 -11.25 18.12 -5.85
C PRO A 87 -12.26 17.01 -5.61
N VAL A 88 -11.99 15.79 -6.09
CA VAL A 88 -12.94 14.70 -5.91
C VAL A 88 -12.99 14.34 -4.42
N PRO A 89 -14.17 14.36 -3.78
CA PRO A 89 -14.31 13.99 -2.39
C PRO A 89 -13.72 12.60 -2.10
N GLY A 90 -13.08 12.45 -0.95
CA GLY A 90 -12.50 11.18 -0.48
C GLY A 90 -11.02 10.95 -0.82
N LEU A 91 -10.48 11.45 -1.95
CA LEU A 91 -9.09 11.17 -2.33
C LEU A 91 -8.05 12.11 -1.70
N GLY A 92 -8.22 13.43 -1.77
CA GLY A 92 -7.21 14.37 -1.28
C GLY A 92 -5.83 14.19 -1.95
N ARG A 93 -4.84 13.66 -1.21
CA ARG A 93 -3.49 13.33 -1.74
C ARG A 93 -3.32 11.85 -2.10
N LEU A 94 -4.34 11.02 -1.87
CA LEU A 94 -4.33 9.60 -2.19
C LEU A 94 -4.34 9.39 -3.70
N GLN A 95 -3.60 8.37 -4.12
CA GLN A 95 -3.55 7.88 -5.49
C GLN A 95 -4.45 6.64 -5.57
N PRO A 96 -5.57 6.67 -6.31
CA PRO A 96 -6.38 5.47 -6.53
C PRO A 96 -5.58 4.50 -7.40
N ILE A 97 -5.46 3.26 -6.92
CA ILE A 97 -4.69 2.21 -7.58
C ILE A 97 -5.61 1.37 -8.46
N TRP A 98 -6.73 0.91 -7.90
CA TRP A 98 -7.61 -0.07 -8.50
C TRP A 98 -8.95 -0.11 -7.72
N PRO A 99 -10.11 -0.31 -8.37
CA PRO A 99 -10.29 -0.59 -9.79
C PRO A 99 -10.31 0.63 -10.74
N PHE A 100 -10.56 1.85 -10.26
CA PHE A 100 -10.71 3.05 -11.09
C PHE A 100 -9.65 4.10 -10.76
N THR A 101 -8.71 4.35 -11.68
CA THR A 101 -7.62 5.32 -11.50
C THR A 101 -8.03 6.77 -11.79
N THR A 102 -9.24 6.99 -12.33
CA THR A 102 -9.72 8.31 -12.77
C THR A 102 -11.18 8.59 -12.39
N PRO A 103 -11.60 9.86 -12.24
CA PRO A 103 -12.98 10.20 -11.91
C PRO A 103 -13.95 9.82 -13.05
N ALA A 104 -13.46 9.84 -14.29
CA ALA A 104 -14.26 9.50 -15.47
C ALA A 104 -14.65 8.01 -15.49
N GLN A 105 -13.75 7.11 -15.07
CA GLN A 105 -14.04 5.68 -14.92
C GLN A 105 -15.09 5.44 -13.83
N VAL A 106 -14.94 6.08 -12.65
CA VAL A 106 -15.94 6.02 -11.57
C VAL A 106 -17.31 6.50 -12.07
N GLN A 107 -17.36 7.65 -12.73
CA GLN A 107 -18.61 8.20 -13.25
C GLN A 107 -19.24 7.32 -14.34
N ALA A 108 -18.43 6.65 -15.16
CA ALA A 108 -18.94 5.67 -16.13
C ALA A 108 -19.56 4.47 -15.42
N TRP A 109 -18.81 3.82 -14.53
CA TRP A 109 -19.31 2.70 -13.75
C TRP A 109 -20.57 3.06 -12.94
N GLN A 110 -20.61 4.23 -12.30
CA GLN A 110 -21.79 4.69 -11.56
C GLN A 110 -23.04 4.87 -12.44
N ARG A 111 -22.90 5.23 -13.73
CA ARG A 111 -24.04 5.30 -14.66
C ARG A 111 -24.55 3.92 -15.02
N ASP A 112 -23.65 2.99 -15.33
CA ASP A 112 -24.00 1.61 -15.67
C ASP A 112 -24.58 0.85 -14.47
N TYR A 113 -24.01 1.02 -13.28
CA TYR A 113 -24.52 0.45 -12.03
C TYR A 113 -25.95 0.93 -11.70
N ARG A 114 -26.24 2.23 -11.89
CA ARG A 114 -27.61 2.76 -11.67
C ARG A 114 -28.64 2.30 -12.70
N ARG A 115 -28.20 1.81 -13.85
CA ARG A 115 -29.07 1.27 -14.91
C ARG A 115 -29.39 -0.21 -14.65
N ASP A 116 -28.35 -1.03 -14.48
CA ASP A 116 -28.48 -2.51 -14.50
C ASP A 116 -27.92 -3.22 -13.25
N GLY A 117 -27.41 -2.49 -12.25
CA GLY A 117 -26.83 -3.06 -11.03
C GLY A 117 -25.49 -3.78 -11.22
N HIS A 118 -24.81 -3.59 -12.36
CA HIS A 118 -23.64 -4.38 -12.74
C HIS A 118 -22.41 -4.16 -11.83
N GLN A 119 -21.73 -5.26 -11.47
CA GLN A 119 -20.58 -5.28 -10.54
C GLN A 119 -20.88 -4.62 -9.17
N PRO A 120 -21.86 -5.12 -8.39
CA PRO A 120 -22.21 -4.53 -7.09
C PRO A 120 -21.07 -4.60 -6.06
N TRP A 121 -20.10 -5.48 -6.28
CA TRP A 121 -18.92 -5.67 -5.41
C TRP A 121 -18.08 -4.40 -5.24
N HIS A 122 -18.11 -3.43 -6.18
CA HIS A 122 -17.43 -2.13 -6.02
C HIS A 122 -17.96 -1.31 -4.84
N LEU A 123 -19.17 -1.58 -4.34
CA LEU A 123 -19.72 -0.93 -3.14
C LEU A 123 -19.38 -1.67 -1.83
N ASP A 124 -18.82 -2.87 -1.94
CA ASP A 124 -18.40 -3.73 -0.84
C ASP A 124 -16.86 -3.65 -0.67
N PRO A 125 -16.34 -3.13 0.46
CA PRO A 125 -14.91 -2.97 0.65
C PRO A 125 -14.20 -4.32 0.85
N GLU A 126 -14.91 -5.34 1.38
CA GLU A 126 -14.38 -6.69 1.60
C GLU A 126 -14.20 -7.42 0.27
N GLN A 127 -15.23 -7.41 -0.58
CA GLN A 127 -15.11 -7.99 -1.92
C GLN A 127 -14.11 -7.22 -2.78
N THR A 128 -14.07 -5.89 -2.72
CA THR A 128 -13.07 -5.08 -3.44
C THR A 128 -11.63 -5.45 -3.02
N ALA A 129 -11.36 -5.61 -1.72
CA ALA A 129 -10.03 -6.00 -1.23
C ALA A 129 -9.62 -7.41 -1.68
N LEU A 130 -10.54 -8.38 -1.66
CA LEU A 130 -10.29 -9.74 -2.15
C LEU A 130 -10.10 -9.78 -3.67
N SER A 131 -10.92 -9.06 -4.44
CA SER A 131 -10.79 -8.98 -5.89
C SER A 131 -9.49 -8.30 -6.32
N PHE A 132 -9.01 -7.31 -5.55
CA PHE A 132 -7.69 -6.72 -5.73
C PHE A 132 -6.56 -7.74 -5.52
N ALA A 133 -6.55 -8.47 -4.40
CA ALA A 133 -5.51 -9.45 -4.11
C ALA A 133 -5.52 -10.62 -5.12
N ARG A 134 -6.68 -11.26 -5.32
CA ARG A 134 -6.81 -12.48 -6.15
C ARG A 134 -6.78 -12.19 -7.64
N GLY A 135 -7.49 -11.14 -8.08
CA GLY A 135 -7.67 -10.83 -9.50
C GLY A 135 -6.58 -9.91 -10.04
N TYR A 136 -6.32 -8.78 -9.37
CA TYR A 136 -5.39 -7.77 -9.89
C TYR A 136 -3.91 -8.05 -9.56
N LEU A 137 -3.61 -8.54 -8.34
CA LEU A 137 -2.26 -9.00 -7.99
C LEU A 137 -2.01 -10.45 -8.41
N GLY A 138 -3.07 -11.28 -8.51
CA GLY A 138 -2.96 -12.69 -8.90
C GLY A 138 -2.69 -13.64 -7.72
N PHE A 139 -2.81 -13.16 -6.49
CA PHE A 139 -2.58 -13.96 -5.27
C PHE A 139 -3.84 -14.79 -4.97
N SER A 140 -4.02 -15.86 -5.74
CA SER A 140 -5.25 -16.67 -5.81
C SER A 140 -5.70 -17.28 -4.47
N GLU A 141 -4.74 -17.61 -3.62
CA GLU A 141 -4.88 -18.20 -2.27
C GLU A 141 -5.34 -17.19 -1.20
N ILE A 142 -5.24 -15.88 -1.46
CA ILE A 142 -5.72 -14.81 -0.57
C ILE A 142 -7.24 -14.70 -0.67
N ASP A 143 -7.96 -15.63 -0.04
CA ASP A 143 -9.37 -15.89 -0.29
C ASP A 143 -10.34 -15.41 0.81
N ARG A 144 -9.83 -14.98 1.97
CA ARG A 144 -10.65 -14.55 3.11
C ARG A 144 -10.30 -13.17 3.68
N VAL A 145 -11.31 -12.56 4.30
CA VAL A 145 -11.14 -11.39 5.17
C VAL A 145 -10.73 -11.85 6.57
N THR A 146 -9.73 -11.19 7.13
CA THR A 146 -9.16 -11.49 8.47
C THR A 146 -9.46 -10.39 9.48
N SER A 147 -9.68 -9.15 9.03
CA SER A 147 -10.09 -8.02 9.87
C SER A 147 -10.80 -6.95 9.04
N ARG A 148 -11.61 -6.11 9.69
CA ARG A 148 -12.33 -5.02 9.02
C ARG A 148 -12.53 -3.82 9.92
N THR A 149 -12.24 -2.64 9.37
CA THR A 149 -12.62 -1.34 9.94
C THR A 149 -13.12 -0.48 8.80
N VAL A 150 -14.40 -0.08 8.83
CA VAL A 150 -15.05 0.67 7.75
C VAL A 150 -15.69 1.93 8.33
N THR A 151 -15.45 3.07 7.68
CA THR A 151 -16.09 4.35 7.96
C THR A 151 -16.91 4.81 6.75
N ALA A 152 -17.50 6.00 6.80
CA ALA A 152 -18.23 6.56 5.65
C ALA A 152 -17.37 6.71 4.39
N THR A 153 -16.06 6.97 4.53
CA THR A 153 -15.16 7.35 3.41
C THR A 153 -13.89 6.51 3.31
N GLN A 154 -13.55 5.70 4.31
CA GLN A 154 -12.32 4.89 4.35
C GLN A 154 -12.61 3.47 4.86
N ALA A 155 -11.84 2.50 4.38
CA ALA A 155 -11.85 1.14 4.90
C ALA A 155 -10.41 0.60 5.06
N ARG A 156 -10.22 -0.26 6.05
CA ARG A 156 -9.02 -1.06 6.28
C ARG A 156 -9.47 -2.51 6.38
N ILE A 157 -9.12 -3.32 5.40
CA ILE A 157 -9.55 -4.71 5.28
C ILE A 157 -8.33 -5.61 5.32
N GLY A 158 -8.20 -6.40 6.38
CA GLY A 158 -7.24 -7.49 6.45
C GLY A 158 -7.66 -8.60 5.49
N VAL A 159 -6.73 -9.05 4.65
CA VAL A 159 -6.92 -10.22 3.77
C VAL A 159 -5.83 -11.25 4.04
N GLY A 160 -6.13 -12.53 3.84
CA GLY A 160 -5.16 -13.61 4.04
C GLY A 160 -5.66 -14.95 3.49
N VAL A 161 -4.87 -16.00 3.72
CA VAL A 161 -5.14 -17.37 3.25
C VAL A 161 -6.04 -18.11 4.25
N SER A 162 -7.01 -18.87 3.75
CA SER A 162 -7.80 -19.82 4.55
C SER A 162 -7.06 -21.14 4.78
N GLY A 163 -7.07 -21.64 6.01
CA GLY A 163 -6.48 -22.94 6.34
C GLY A 163 -6.34 -23.17 7.84
N PRO A 164 -5.98 -24.40 8.28
CA PRO A 164 -5.75 -24.71 9.69
C PRO A 164 -4.53 -23.97 10.26
N GLU A 165 -3.50 -23.72 9.46
CA GLU A 165 -2.26 -23.05 9.86
C GLU A 165 -2.28 -21.53 9.64
N SER A 166 -3.46 -20.92 9.51
CA SER A 166 -3.58 -19.57 8.97
C SER A 166 -2.94 -18.48 9.86
N SER A 167 -1.90 -17.81 9.36
CA SER A 167 -0.97 -16.95 10.11
C SER A 167 -1.43 -15.49 10.30
N GLY A 168 -2.74 -15.24 10.22
CA GLY A 168 -3.35 -13.91 10.30
C GLY A 168 -3.54 -13.25 8.93
N SER A 169 -3.35 -11.94 8.85
CA SER A 169 -3.49 -11.13 7.62
C SER A 169 -2.20 -11.12 6.81
N ALA A 170 -2.26 -11.48 5.53
CA ALA A 170 -1.15 -11.29 4.59
C ALA A 170 -0.89 -9.80 4.30
N ALA A 171 -1.95 -9.00 4.24
CA ALA A 171 -1.89 -7.55 4.21
C ALA A 171 -3.14 -6.94 4.85
N VAL A 172 -3.06 -5.65 5.22
CA VAL A 172 -4.25 -4.82 5.48
C VAL A 172 -4.38 -3.84 4.32
N VAL A 173 -5.37 -4.05 3.46
CA VAL A 173 -5.65 -3.21 2.29
C VAL A 173 -6.34 -1.93 2.77
N ARG A 174 -5.81 -0.77 2.39
CA ARG A 174 -6.47 0.53 2.56
C ARG A 174 -7.34 0.83 1.35
N LEU A 175 -8.60 1.12 1.60
CA LEU A 175 -9.54 1.59 0.59
C LEU A 175 -10.15 2.94 0.99
N VAL A 176 -10.59 3.70 0.00
CA VAL A 176 -11.38 4.92 0.19
C VAL A 176 -12.53 4.98 -0.80
N ARG A 177 -13.59 5.71 -0.47
CA ARG A 177 -14.64 6.02 -1.46
C ARG A 177 -14.12 7.03 -2.46
N TYR A 178 -14.30 6.75 -3.75
CA TYR A 178 -13.98 7.66 -4.84
C TYR A 178 -15.25 8.11 -5.56
N GLY A 179 -15.38 9.41 -5.80
CA GLY A 179 -16.53 10.00 -6.49
C GLY A 179 -17.52 10.64 -5.53
N THR A 180 -18.80 10.66 -5.92
CA THR A 180 -19.86 11.37 -5.18
C THR A 180 -21.12 10.51 -5.03
N GLY A 181 -21.93 10.83 -4.01
CA GLY A 181 -23.17 10.14 -3.68
C GLY A 181 -22.96 8.80 -2.96
N ARG A 182 -24.07 8.14 -2.63
CA ARG A 182 -24.09 6.84 -1.92
C ARG A 182 -23.43 5.70 -2.70
N ASP A 183 -23.48 5.79 -4.04
CA ASP A 183 -22.93 4.79 -4.97
C ASP A 183 -21.46 5.07 -5.30
N ALA A 184 -20.72 5.81 -4.46
CA ALA A 184 -19.28 6.02 -4.64
C ALA A 184 -18.52 4.71 -4.34
N PRO A 185 -17.84 4.09 -5.34
CA PRO A 185 -17.15 2.82 -5.18
C PRO A 185 -15.94 2.92 -4.25
N TRP A 186 -15.48 1.76 -3.77
CA TRP A 186 -14.24 1.62 -3.02
C TRP A 186 -13.04 1.47 -3.95
N GLU A 187 -12.01 2.27 -3.69
CA GLU A 187 -10.73 2.21 -4.38
C GLU A 187 -9.63 1.81 -3.43
N VAL A 188 -8.81 0.85 -3.84
CA VAL A 188 -7.55 0.52 -3.16
C VAL A 188 -6.57 1.68 -3.35
N VAL A 189 -5.95 2.10 -2.25
CA VAL A 189 -4.95 3.19 -2.20
C VAL A 189 -3.62 2.75 -1.57
N GLY A 190 -3.38 1.44 -1.50
CA GLY A 190 -2.18 0.80 -0.94
C GLY A 190 -2.50 -0.06 0.28
N THR A 191 -1.47 -0.43 1.05
CA THR A 191 -1.61 -1.20 2.30
C THR A 191 -1.34 -0.34 3.56
N ASP A 192 -1.75 -0.86 4.71
CA ASP A 192 -1.13 -0.58 6.01
C ASP A 192 -0.09 -1.66 6.28
N ASP A 193 1.18 -1.25 6.31
CA ASP A 193 2.32 -2.14 6.47
C ASP A 193 2.60 -2.41 7.96
N THR A 194 3.06 -3.62 8.28
CA THR A 194 3.34 -4.05 9.66
C THR A 194 4.71 -4.74 9.77
N THR A 195 4.75 -6.06 9.79
CA THR A 195 6.00 -6.83 9.80
C THR A 195 6.74 -6.77 8.47
N PHE A 196 6.04 -6.52 7.36
CA PHE A 196 6.59 -6.30 6.03
C PHE A 196 6.10 -4.94 5.50
N SER A 197 7.03 -4.14 4.97
CA SER A 197 6.77 -2.77 4.53
C SER A 197 7.52 -2.40 3.25
N LEU A 198 6.91 -1.49 2.47
CA LEU A 198 7.49 -0.89 1.27
C LEU A 198 7.47 0.65 1.44
N THR A 199 8.59 1.19 1.93
CA THR A 199 8.74 2.62 2.25
C THR A 199 9.49 3.40 1.18
N LYS A 200 10.17 2.71 0.27
CA LYS A 200 10.85 3.28 -0.91
C LYS A 200 10.29 2.62 -2.18
N PRO A 201 9.86 3.39 -3.18
CA PRO A 201 9.71 4.84 -3.17
C PRO A 201 8.57 5.31 -2.23
N ALA A 202 8.60 6.58 -1.83
CA ALA A 202 7.56 7.15 -0.99
C ALA A 202 6.21 7.20 -1.73
N TYR A 203 5.11 7.07 -0.99
CA TYR A 203 3.75 7.08 -1.55
C TYR A 203 3.46 8.35 -2.37
N GLY A 204 2.93 8.17 -3.59
CA GLY A 204 2.59 9.27 -4.52
C GLY A 204 3.78 10.02 -5.12
N SER A 205 5.01 9.55 -4.88
CA SER A 205 6.22 10.10 -5.51
C SER A 205 6.23 9.85 -7.03
N VAL A 206 6.97 10.71 -7.75
CA VAL A 206 7.13 10.61 -9.21
C VAL A 206 8.36 9.75 -9.51
N VAL A 207 8.20 8.72 -10.35
CA VAL A 207 9.21 7.70 -10.60
C VAL A 207 9.52 7.51 -12.10
N ARG A 208 10.67 6.90 -12.38
CA ARG A 208 11.09 6.45 -13.71
C ARG A 208 11.64 5.02 -13.62
N SER A 209 11.79 4.37 -14.77
CA SER A 209 12.50 3.10 -14.89
C SER A 209 14.01 3.34 -15.00
N PRO A 210 14.89 2.53 -14.37
CA PRO A 210 14.56 1.50 -13.38
C PRO A 210 14.14 2.12 -12.03
N LEU A 211 13.23 1.44 -11.33
CA LEU A 211 12.66 1.89 -10.06
C LEU A 211 13.40 1.29 -8.86
N ALA A 212 14.07 2.13 -8.08
CA ALA A 212 14.61 1.73 -6.79
C ALA A 212 13.48 1.52 -5.76
N VAL A 213 13.37 0.30 -5.23
CA VAL A 213 12.39 -0.12 -4.22
C VAL A 213 13.06 -0.53 -2.92
N GLY A 214 12.33 -0.54 -1.82
CA GLY A 214 12.82 -1.06 -0.53
C GLY A 214 11.90 -0.77 0.64
N GLY A 215 12.28 -1.29 1.80
CA GLY A 215 11.55 -1.12 3.04
C GLY A 215 12.16 -1.95 4.15
N ARG A 216 11.31 -2.53 5.01
CA ARG A 216 11.73 -3.42 6.10
C ARG A 216 10.88 -4.69 6.13
N ILE A 217 11.45 -5.79 6.59
CA ILE A 217 10.74 -7.05 6.81
C ILE A 217 11.15 -7.73 8.13
N SER A 218 10.22 -8.44 8.76
CA SER A 218 10.44 -9.33 9.88
C SER A 218 9.92 -10.72 9.51
N GLY A 219 10.80 -11.72 9.55
CA GLY A 219 10.54 -13.06 9.03
C GLY A 219 11.81 -13.92 9.08
N VAL A 220 11.76 -15.15 8.55
CA VAL A 220 12.91 -16.06 8.47
C VAL A 220 13.11 -16.45 7.00
N ASP A 221 14.32 -16.24 6.49
CA ASP A 221 14.76 -16.63 5.14
C ASP A 221 13.76 -16.31 4.01
N GLU A 222 13.28 -15.06 4.03
CA GLU A 222 12.26 -14.52 3.15
C GLU A 222 12.80 -14.28 1.74
N SER A 223 12.06 -14.71 0.73
CA SER A 223 12.38 -14.51 -0.69
C SER A 223 11.41 -13.51 -1.31
N LEU A 224 11.83 -12.24 -1.45
CA LEU A 224 10.93 -11.19 -1.89
C LEU A 224 10.78 -11.17 -3.41
N ARG A 225 9.54 -11.18 -3.89
CA ARG A 225 9.18 -10.86 -5.27
C ARG A 225 8.57 -9.46 -5.32
N ILE A 226 9.06 -8.62 -6.23
CA ILE A 226 8.58 -7.25 -6.44
C ILE A 226 8.04 -7.12 -7.87
N GLN A 227 6.89 -6.49 -8.02
CA GLN A 227 6.27 -6.25 -9.32
C GLN A 227 5.82 -4.78 -9.44
N VAL A 228 5.96 -4.22 -10.63
CA VAL A 228 5.33 -2.95 -11.03
C VAL A 228 4.13 -3.29 -11.92
N ARG A 229 2.93 -2.82 -11.56
CA ARG A 229 1.66 -3.11 -12.26
C ARG A 229 0.88 -1.82 -12.55
N GLN A 230 -0.08 -1.90 -13.46
CA GLN A 230 -1.08 -0.84 -13.73
C GLN A 230 -2.42 -1.50 -14.12
N PRO A 231 -3.60 -0.94 -13.79
CA PRO A 231 -4.88 -1.52 -14.17
C PRO A 231 -5.09 -1.78 -15.66
N SER A 232 -4.51 -0.96 -16.55
CA SER A 232 -4.60 -1.19 -18.01
C SER A 232 -3.70 -2.32 -18.55
N SER A 233 -3.04 -3.10 -17.68
CA SER A 233 -2.26 -4.28 -18.07
C SER A 233 -2.58 -5.48 -17.19
N GLN A 234 -2.95 -6.61 -17.81
CA GLN A 234 -3.14 -7.89 -17.11
C GLN A 234 -1.83 -8.48 -16.56
N LYS A 235 -0.69 -8.17 -17.20
CA LYS A 235 0.64 -8.63 -16.77
C LYS A 235 1.44 -7.50 -16.10
N PRO A 236 2.31 -7.81 -15.14
CA PRO A 236 3.29 -6.85 -14.62
C PRO A 236 4.11 -6.18 -15.73
N LEU A 237 4.37 -4.89 -15.55
CA LEU A 237 5.19 -4.05 -16.45
C LEU A 237 6.70 -4.30 -16.26
N GLY A 238 7.06 -4.86 -15.11
CA GLY A 238 8.42 -5.21 -14.70
C GLY A 238 8.37 -5.99 -13.39
N GLU A 239 9.34 -6.89 -13.21
CA GLU A 239 9.49 -7.69 -12.00
C GLU A 239 10.96 -7.72 -11.54
N SER A 240 11.16 -7.92 -10.25
CA SER A 240 12.42 -8.37 -9.66
C SER A 240 12.09 -9.52 -8.70
N CYS A 241 12.79 -10.64 -8.81
CA CYS A 241 12.54 -11.80 -7.96
C CYS A 241 13.66 -12.01 -6.95
N CYS A 242 13.30 -12.76 -5.91
CA CYS A 242 14.21 -13.63 -5.20
C CYS A 242 15.27 -12.82 -4.42
N VAL A 243 14.85 -11.64 -3.94
CA VAL A 243 15.68 -10.75 -3.12
C VAL A 243 15.70 -11.35 -1.72
N PRO A 244 16.87 -11.80 -1.22
CA PRO A 244 16.95 -12.40 0.11
C PRO A 244 16.71 -11.34 1.18
N ALA A 245 15.87 -11.68 2.15
CA ALA A 245 15.60 -10.87 3.33
C ALA A 245 15.23 -11.76 4.52
N GLY A 246 15.00 -11.18 5.71
CA GLY A 246 14.69 -11.94 6.92
C GLY A 246 15.41 -11.37 8.15
N GLY A 247 15.20 -11.97 9.31
CA GLY A 247 15.60 -11.44 10.61
C GLY A 247 14.53 -10.51 11.21
N SER A 248 14.86 -9.82 12.30
CA SER A 248 13.92 -8.88 12.96
C SER A 248 14.02 -7.49 12.32
N GLY A 249 12.95 -7.07 11.65
CA GLY A 249 12.80 -5.74 11.06
C GLY A 249 13.95 -5.31 10.14
N GLN A 250 14.60 -6.22 9.42
CA GLN A 250 15.77 -5.93 8.60
C GLN A 250 15.40 -5.10 7.36
N PRO A 251 16.30 -4.20 6.90
CA PRO A 251 16.08 -3.45 5.66
C PRO A 251 16.20 -4.38 4.44
N TRP A 252 15.39 -4.12 3.42
CA TRP A 252 15.51 -4.76 2.11
C TRP A 252 15.45 -3.70 1.00
N SER A 253 16.06 -3.99 -0.15
CA SER A 253 16.01 -3.10 -1.31
C SER A 253 16.24 -3.85 -2.62
N SER A 254 15.69 -3.33 -3.71
CA SER A 254 15.93 -3.85 -5.07
C SER A 254 15.78 -2.74 -6.12
N SER A 255 15.99 -3.08 -7.38
CA SER A 255 15.79 -2.22 -8.55
C SER A 255 14.92 -2.95 -9.58
N VAL A 256 13.78 -2.37 -9.95
CA VAL A 256 12.82 -2.97 -10.89
C VAL A 256 12.79 -2.18 -12.19
N SER A 257 13.35 -2.76 -13.25
CA SER A 257 13.16 -2.27 -14.61
C SER A 257 11.74 -2.59 -15.10
N PHE A 258 10.99 -1.57 -15.49
CA PHE A 258 9.66 -1.71 -16.08
C PHE A 258 9.54 -0.95 -17.42
N LYS A 259 8.57 -1.34 -18.25
CA LYS A 259 8.31 -0.70 -19.56
C LYS A 259 6.82 -0.75 -19.92
N GLY A 260 6.39 0.07 -20.88
CA GLY A 260 5.02 0.05 -21.41
C GLY A 260 3.95 0.60 -20.45
N ALA A 261 4.36 1.40 -19.46
CA ALA A 261 3.43 2.14 -18.61
C ALA A 261 2.57 3.11 -19.45
N LYS A 262 1.29 3.16 -19.14
CA LYS A 262 0.25 3.99 -19.79
C LYS A 262 -0.60 4.74 -18.77
N ASP A 263 -0.75 4.19 -17.57
CA ASP A 263 -1.55 4.79 -16.50
C ASP A 263 -0.69 5.78 -15.71
N ALA A 264 -1.29 6.89 -15.28
CA ALA A 264 -0.58 7.93 -14.52
C ALA A 264 -0.14 7.46 -13.12
N VAL A 265 -0.85 6.48 -12.55
CA VAL A 265 -0.55 5.83 -11.28
C VAL A 265 -0.12 4.38 -11.56
N LEU A 266 0.99 3.98 -10.96
CA LEU A 266 1.46 2.59 -10.97
C LEU A 266 1.39 2.00 -9.56
N THR A 267 1.11 0.71 -9.52
CA THR A 267 1.19 -0.13 -8.33
C THR A 267 2.61 -0.66 -8.20
N VAL A 268 3.24 -0.48 -7.04
CA VAL A 268 4.42 -1.26 -6.67
C VAL A 268 4.00 -2.21 -5.56
N VAL A 269 4.13 -3.51 -5.81
CA VAL A 269 3.85 -4.57 -4.83
C VAL A 269 5.12 -5.32 -4.51
N ALA A 270 5.34 -5.63 -3.23
CA ALA A 270 6.32 -6.62 -2.81
C ALA A 270 5.59 -7.73 -2.02
N SER A 271 5.93 -8.98 -2.28
CA SER A 271 5.32 -10.18 -1.68
C SER A 271 6.38 -11.19 -1.27
N THR A 272 6.08 -12.01 -0.26
CA THR A 272 6.88 -13.16 0.19
C THR A 272 5.96 -14.27 0.70
N GLY A 273 6.51 -15.48 0.79
CA GLY A 273 5.81 -16.72 1.12
C GLY A 273 6.67 -17.93 0.69
N GLY A 274 6.06 -19.10 0.66
CA GLY A 274 6.68 -20.36 0.23
C GLY A 274 6.75 -21.44 1.32
N HIS A 275 6.30 -21.15 2.54
CA HIS A 275 6.24 -22.11 3.65
C HIS A 275 4.83 -22.71 3.79
N ILE A 276 3.82 -21.86 3.86
CA ILE A 276 2.40 -22.22 4.07
C ILE A 276 1.56 -21.90 2.82
N ALA A 277 1.96 -20.90 2.05
CA ALA A 277 1.25 -20.39 0.86
C ALA A 277 2.24 -19.74 -0.14
N GLU A 278 1.88 -19.58 -1.42
CA GLU A 278 2.70 -18.84 -2.40
C GLU A 278 2.91 -17.38 -1.95
N VAL A 279 1.89 -16.78 -1.33
CA VAL A 279 1.97 -15.44 -0.73
C VAL A 279 1.41 -15.46 0.69
N GLU A 280 2.30 -15.28 1.65
CA GLU A 280 1.99 -15.20 3.08
C GLU A 280 1.95 -13.76 3.57
N ARG A 281 2.73 -12.86 2.96
CA ARG A 281 2.74 -11.42 3.26
C ARG A 281 2.90 -10.61 1.99
N PHE A 282 2.22 -9.47 1.91
CA PHE A 282 2.46 -8.49 0.84
C PHE A 282 2.22 -7.05 1.30
N THR A 283 2.84 -6.11 0.59
CA THR A 283 2.75 -4.66 0.80
C THR A 283 2.63 -3.95 -0.55
N VAL A 284 1.85 -2.87 -0.60
CA VAL A 284 1.55 -2.10 -1.82
C VAL A 284 1.66 -0.60 -1.56
N THR A 285 2.44 0.07 -2.42
CA THR A 285 2.45 1.54 -2.54
C THR A 285 1.99 1.98 -3.93
N ALA A 286 1.47 3.20 -4.01
CA ALA A 286 1.16 3.87 -5.26
C ALA A 286 2.28 4.86 -5.61
N VAL A 287 2.64 4.93 -6.89
CA VAL A 287 3.60 5.90 -7.43
C VAL A 287 3.04 6.53 -8.69
N ARG A 288 3.56 7.70 -9.07
CA ARG A 288 3.18 8.38 -10.32
C ARG A 288 4.28 8.23 -11.36
N LEU A 289 3.89 7.99 -12.61
CA LEU A 289 4.85 8.03 -13.73
C LEU A 289 5.37 9.46 -13.93
N ARG A 290 6.63 9.61 -14.33
CA ARG A 290 7.26 10.89 -14.71
C ARG A 290 6.95 11.27 -16.15
#